data_AF-A0A257NHY1-F1
#
_entry.id   AF-A0A257NHY1-F1
#
_cell.length_a   1.000
_cell.length_b   1.000
_cell.length_c   1.000
_cell.angle_alpha   90.00
_cell.angle_beta   90.00
_cell.angle_gamma   90.00
#
_symmetry.space_group_name_H-M   'P 1'
#
loop_
_entity.id
_entity.type
_entity.pdbx_description
1 polymer ?
#
loop_
_entity_poly.entity_id
_entity_poly.type
_entity_poly.pdbx_seq_one_letter_code
_entity_poly.pdbx_strand_id
1 'polypeptide(L)'
;MRVNFVSYWETAAGQSMPPWIALALVSMQRALGDRFILLTPDSLERCINASILGKVWRFEPLTFSMDKEIQAIVARSDFIRMAYVHRHGGAWIDADSILLRDPTSLMFPAGLDERLHWHSECLFAALPGNVLLAEALAT
;
A
#
# COMPACT_ATOMS: atom_id res chain seq x y z
N MET A 1 -9.24 3.98 -18.90
CA MET A 1 -8.44 4.76 -17.93
C MET A 1 -7.47 3.80 -17.26
N ARG A 2 -6.18 4.13 -17.15
CA ARG A 2 -5.16 3.20 -16.62
C ARG A 2 -4.97 3.48 -15.13
N VAL A 3 -5.46 2.58 -14.27
CA VAL A 3 -5.22 2.62 -12.82
C VAL A 3 -4.00 1.74 -12.52
N ASN A 4 -2.98 2.33 -11.89
CA ASN A 4 -1.84 1.59 -11.35
C ASN A 4 -2.20 1.07 -9.96
N PHE A 5 -1.71 -0.12 -9.63
CA PHE A 5 -1.87 -0.76 -8.33
C PHE A 5 -0.52 -0.82 -7.65
N VAL A 6 -0.48 -0.46 -6.38
CA VAL A 6 0.73 -0.42 -5.58
C VAL A 6 0.57 -1.27 -4.33
N SER A 7 1.64 -1.98 -3.99
CA SER A 7 1.78 -2.69 -2.72
C SER A 7 3.13 -2.39 -2.10
N TYR A 8 3.32 -2.74 -0.84
CA TYR A 8 4.60 -2.60 -0.14
C TYR A 8 4.98 -3.90 0.55
N TRP A 9 6.26 -4.27 0.43
CA TRP A 9 6.82 -5.34 1.24
C TRP A 9 8.20 -4.99 1.77
N GLU A 10 8.40 -5.29 3.05
CA GLU A 10 9.68 -5.26 3.75
C GLU A 10 9.86 -6.57 4.50
N THR A 11 11.04 -7.18 4.37
CA THR A 11 11.38 -8.38 5.13
C THR A 11 12.13 -7.96 6.37
N ALA A 12 11.62 -8.35 7.55
CA ALA A 12 12.30 -8.10 8.82
C ALA A 12 13.70 -8.75 8.86
N ALA A 13 14.61 -8.16 9.63
CA ALA A 13 15.98 -8.64 9.72
C ALA A 13 16.06 -10.10 10.17
N GLY A 14 16.87 -10.90 9.47
CA GLY A 14 17.02 -12.33 9.76
C GLY A 14 15.83 -13.21 9.38
N GLN A 15 14.79 -12.65 8.76
CA GLN A 15 13.65 -13.38 8.22
C GLN A 15 13.76 -13.54 6.69
N SER A 16 12.89 -14.38 6.14
CA SER A 16 12.65 -14.48 4.70
C SER A 16 11.22 -14.10 4.39
N MET A 17 10.96 -13.62 3.16
CA MET A 17 9.60 -13.37 2.70
C MET A 17 8.78 -14.67 2.83
N PRO A 18 7.63 -14.66 3.52
CA PRO A 18 6.79 -15.84 3.60
C PRO A 18 6.33 -16.30 2.21
N PRO A 19 6.29 -17.61 1.91
CA PRO A 19 5.91 -18.11 0.59
C PRO A 19 4.53 -17.66 0.10
N TRP A 20 3.58 -17.44 1.01
CA TRP A 20 2.24 -16.96 0.67
C TRP A 20 2.22 -15.49 0.23
N ILE A 21 3.13 -14.65 0.74
CA ILE A 21 3.35 -13.29 0.23
C ILE A 21 3.92 -13.36 -1.18
N ALA A 22 4.94 -14.19 -1.40
CA ALA A 22 5.52 -14.34 -2.74
C ALA A 22 4.46 -14.78 -3.77
N LEU A 23 3.59 -15.71 -3.39
CA LEU A 23 2.45 -16.13 -4.21
C LEU A 23 1.49 -14.98 -4.51
N ALA A 24 1.10 -14.20 -3.50
CA ALA A 24 0.23 -13.04 -3.66
C ALA A 24 0.82 -12.00 -4.62
N LEU A 25 2.09 -11.63 -4.43
CA LEU A 25 2.81 -10.68 -5.30
C LEU A 25 2.89 -11.18 -6.75
N VAL A 26 3.18 -12.47 -6.97
CA VAL A 26 3.18 -13.07 -8.31
C VAL A 26 1.77 -13.04 -8.93
N SER A 27 0.73 -13.27 -8.13
CA SER A 27 -0.66 -13.20 -8.62
C SER A 27 -1.01 -11.79 -9.10
N MET A 28 -0.59 -10.75 -8.35
CA MET A 28 -0.79 -9.36 -8.73
C MET A 28 -0.02 -9.01 -10.00
N GLN A 29 1.26 -9.38 -10.07
CA GLN A 29 2.10 -9.16 -11.25
C GLN A 29 1.50 -9.82 -12.50
N ARG A 30 0.96 -11.04 -12.36
CA ARG A 30 0.31 -11.76 -13.45
C ARG A 30 -1.00 -11.09 -13.89
N ALA A 31 -1.82 -10.65 -12.95
CA ALA A 31 -3.13 -10.07 -13.24
C ALA A 31 -3.03 -8.65 -13.81
N LEU A 32 -2.07 -7.86 -13.35
CA LEU A 32 -1.99 -6.42 -13.62
C LEU A 32 -0.86 -6.03 -14.58
N GLY A 33 0.15 -6.88 -14.74
CA GLY A 33 1.29 -6.64 -15.62
C GLY A 33 2.13 -5.44 -15.18
N ASP A 34 2.40 -4.54 -16.12
CA ASP A 34 3.19 -3.31 -15.93
C ASP A 34 2.47 -2.23 -15.11
N ARG A 35 1.24 -2.49 -14.65
CA ARG A 35 0.48 -1.61 -13.75
C ARG A 35 0.65 -1.95 -12.28
N PHE A 36 1.26 -3.09 -11.97
CA PHE A 36 1.60 -3.43 -10.60
C PHE A 36 2.96 -2.83 -10.22
N ILE A 37 3.00 -2.17 -9.07
CA ILE A 37 4.19 -1.56 -8.50
C ILE A 37 4.39 -2.16 -7.11
N LEU A 38 5.51 -2.85 -6.92
CA LEU A 38 5.93 -3.28 -5.60
C LEU A 38 6.93 -2.27 -5.02
N LEU A 39 6.53 -1.61 -3.95
CA LEU A 39 7.42 -0.81 -3.14
C LEU A 39 8.22 -1.71 -2.20
N THR A 40 9.50 -1.41 -2.11
CA THR A 40 10.47 -1.94 -1.16
C THR A 40 11.15 -0.79 -0.42
N PRO A 41 11.84 -1.04 0.71
CA PRO A 41 12.61 -0.02 1.41
C PRO A 41 13.47 0.86 0.48
N ASP A 42 14.15 0.26 -0.50
CA ASP A 42 15.02 0.95 -1.47
C ASP A 42 14.27 1.92 -2.40
N SER A 43 13.00 1.63 -2.68
CA SER A 43 12.17 2.45 -3.56
C SER A 43 11.42 3.57 -2.82
N LEU A 44 11.19 3.39 -1.51
CA LEU A 44 10.35 4.30 -0.72
C LEU A 44 10.85 5.74 -0.72
N GLU A 45 12.16 5.94 -0.55
CA GLU A 45 12.75 7.29 -0.45
C GLU A 45 12.51 8.13 -1.71
N ARG A 46 12.37 7.49 -2.87
CA ARG A 46 12.08 8.16 -4.14
C ARG A 46 10.59 8.41 -4.33
N CYS A 47 9.76 7.60 -3.69
CA CYS A 47 8.31 7.60 -3.88
C CYS A 47 7.56 8.43 -2.83
N ILE A 48 8.08 8.59 -1.62
CA ILE A 48 7.38 9.24 -0.49
C ILE A 48 8.26 10.38 0.07
N ASN A 49 7.64 11.39 0.69
CA ASN A 49 8.37 12.48 1.33
C ASN A 49 9.16 11.98 2.54
N ALA A 50 10.43 12.37 2.64
CA ALA A 50 11.30 12.03 3.78
C ALA A 50 10.71 12.45 5.14
N SER A 51 9.94 13.54 5.18
CA SER A 51 9.26 13.98 6.41
C SER A 51 8.22 12.97 6.92
N ILE A 52 7.59 12.23 6.02
CA ILE A 52 6.66 11.15 6.36
C ILE A 52 7.47 9.95 6.84
N LEU A 53 8.52 9.54 6.13
CA LEU A 53 9.36 8.39 6.50
C LEU A 53 10.03 8.53 7.88
N GLY A 54 10.35 9.77 8.27
CA GLY A 54 10.95 10.11 9.56
C GLY A 54 9.97 10.20 10.75
N LYS A 55 8.66 10.00 10.55
CA LYS A 55 7.69 9.98 11.66
C LYS A 55 7.94 8.77 12.58
N VAL A 56 7.66 8.97 13.87
CA VAL A 56 7.69 7.89 14.85
C VAL A 56 6.43 7.05 14.69
N TRP A 57 6.58 5.90 14.02
CA TRP A 57 5.49 4.95 13.78
C TRP A 57 5.13 4.23 15.10
N ARG A 58 4.04 4.63 15.73
CA ARG A 58 3.51 3.97 16.93
C ARG A 58 2.01 3.74 16.77
N PHE A 59 1.61 2.49 16.93
CA PHE A 59 0.24 2.17 17.32
C PHE A 59 0.23 1.86 18.83
N GLU A 60 -0.92 2.05 19.48
CA GLU A 60 -1.21 1.26 20.66
C GLU A 60 -1.70 -0.10 20.17
N PRO A 61 -0.86 -1.16 20.19
CA PRO A 61 -1.28 -2.44 19.68
C PRO A 61 -2.44 -2.96 20.54
N LEU A 62 -3.46 -3.53 19.89
CA LEU A 62 -4.34 -4.49 20.54
C LEU A 62 -3.47 -5.55 21.24
N THR A 63 -3.94 -6.09 22.37
CA THR A 63 -3.21 -6.87 23.39
C THR A 63 -2.59 -8.20 22.94
N PHE A 64 -1.89 -8.25 21.81
CA PHE A 64 -1.14 -9.39 21.33
C PHE A 64 0.38 -9.11 21.31
N SER A 65 1.16 -10.13 21.67
CA SER A 65 2.61 -10.08 21.60
C SER A 65 3.05 -10.29 20.15
N MET A 66 3.58 -9.26 19.53
CA MET A 66 4.23 -9.33 18.23
C MET A 66 5.65 -8.77 18.35
N ASP A 67 6.57 -9.25 17.52
CA ASP A 67 7.93 -8.73 17.49
C ASP A 67 7.89 -7.21 17.21
N LYS A 68 8.69 -6.44 17.96
CA LYS A 68 8.70 -4.97 17.88
C LYS A 68 9.09 -4.45 16.51
N GLU A 69 9.95 -5.18 15.79
CA GLU A 69 10.36 -4.82 14.43
C GLU A 69 9.20 -5.02 13.45
N ILE A 70 8.49 -6.13 13.55
CA ILE A 70 7.30 -6.41 12.73
C ILE A 70 6.19 -5.40 13.03
N GLN A 71 5.98 -5.03 14.30
CA GLN A 71 5.04 -3.96 14.67
C GLN A 71 5.39 -2.63 14.03
N ALA A 72 6.67 -2.25 14.01
CA ALA A 72 7.11 -1.03 13.37
C ALA A 72 6.91 -1.05 11.84
N ILE A 73 7.15 -2.20 11.19
CA ILE A 73 6.93 -2.38 9.75
C ILE A 73 5.45 -2.24 9.41
N VAL A 74 4.56 -2.91 10.17
CA VAL A 74 3.11 -2.84 9.97
C VAL A 74 2.61 -1.40 10.16
N ALA A 75 2.99 -0.75 11.28
CA ALA A 75 2.60 0.63 11.55
C ALA A 75 3.09 1.60 10.47
N ARG A 76 4.30 1.40 9.95
CA ARG A 76 4.84 2.20 8.84
C ARG A 76 4.06 1.99 7.55
N SER A 77 3.59 0.76 7.27
CA SER A 77 2.85 0.43 6.05
C SER A 77 1.55 1.22 5.90
N ASP A 78 0.85 1.52 7.00
CA ASP A 78 -0.38 2.33 7.04
C ASP A 78 -0.17 3.76 6.53
N PHE A 79 0.98 4.34 6.85
CA PHE A 79 1.29 5.68 6.36
C PHE A 79 1.90 5.64 4.96
N ILE A 80 2.67 4.59 4.62
CA ILE A 80 3.20 4.40 3.26
C ILE A 80 2.06 4.38 2.25
N ARG A 81 1.01 3.60 2.52
CA ARG A 81 -0.13 3.47 1.59
C ARG A 81 -0.82 4.80 1.33
N MET A 82 -1.11 5.55 2.39
CA MET A 82 -1.75 6.85 2.28
C MET A 82 -0.84 7.86 1.57
N ALA A 83 0.43 7.91 1.95
CA ALA A 83 1.40 8.85 1.40
C ALA A 83 1.70 8.62 -0.08
N TYR A 84 1.81 7.35 -0.49
CA TYR A 84 2.02 7.01 -1.88
C TYR A 84 0.81 7.39 -2.73
N VAL A 85 -0.40 6.94 -2.34
CA VAL A 85 -1.62 7.20 -3.11
C VAL A 85 -1.92 8.70 -3.14
N HIS A 86 -1.71 9.43 -2.05
CA HIS A 86 -1.85 10.88 -2.04
C HIS A 86 -0.92 11.56 -3.06
N ARG A 87 0.33 11.09 -3.18
CA ARG A 87 1.31 11.72 -4.08
C ARG A 87 1.14 11.33 -5.56
N HIS A 88 0.85 10.06 -5.83
CA HIS A 88 0.90 9.49 -7.19
C HIS A 88 -0.46 9.06 -7.72
N GLY A 89 -1.48 9.02 -6.87
CA GLY A 89 -2.76 8.39 -7.17
C GLY A 89 -2.66 6.88 -7.35
N GLY A 90 -3.72 6.30 -7.92
CA GLY A 90 -3.81 4.86 -8.15
C GLY A 90 -4.48 4.13 -7.00
N ALA A 91 -4.34 2.81 -6.98
CA ALA A 91 -4.95 1.92 -6.01
C ALA A 91 -3.89 1.27 -5.12
N TRP A 92 -4.06 1.34 -3.81
CA TRP A 92 -3.34 0.49 -2.88
C TRP A 92 -3.94 -0.92 -2.84
N ILE A 93 -3.08 -1.92 -2.70
CA ILE A 93 -3.45 -3.31 -2.39
C ILE A 93 -2.44 -3.93 -1.42
N ASP A 94 -2.89 -4.59 -0.37
CA ASP A 94 -1.99 -5.26 0.58
C ASP A 94 -1.21 -6.40 -0.08
N ALA A 95 0.02 -6.62 0.39
CA ALA A 95 0.98 -7.55 -0.20
C ALA A 95 0.54 -9.03 -0.13
N ASP A 96 -0.46 -9.32 0.69
CA ASP A 96 -1.03 -10.64 0.94
C ASP A 96 -2.32 -10.92 0.18
N SER A 97 -2.76 -9.99 -0.66
CA SER A 97 -3.95 -10.14 -1.49
C SER A 97 -3.68 -10.99 -2.74
N ILE A 98 -4.58 -11.94 -3.02
CA ILE A 98 -4.51 -12.75 -4.25
C ILE A 98 -5.46 -12.17 -5.31
N LEU A 99 -4.91 -11.82 -6.48
CA LEU A 99 -5.70 -11.42 -7.64
C LEU A 99 -5.86 -12.59 -8.61
N LEU A 100 -7.11 -13.02 -8.81
CA LEU A 100 -7.45 -14.06 -9.79
C LEU A 100 -7.52 -13.52 -11.23
N ARG A 101 -7.78 -12.21 -11.38
CA ARG A 101 -7.84 -11.46 -12.62
C ARG A 101 -7.64 -9.98 -12.33
N ASP A 102 -7.46 -9.18 -13.38
CA ASP A 102 -7.49 -7.72 -13.27
C ASP A 102 -8.86 -7.24 -12.73
N PRO A 103 -8.90 -6.56 -11.56
CA PRO A 103 -10.15 -6.11 -10.97
C PRO A 103 -10.58 -4.71 -11.48
N THR A 104 -9.76 -4.02 -12.28
CA THR A 104 -9.90 -2.59 -12.57
C THR A 104 -11.29 -2.20 -13.07
N SER A 105 -11.83 -2.93 -14.05
CA SER A 105 -13.13 -2.60 -14.64
C SER A 105 -14.32 -2.88 -13.72
N LEU A 106 -14.15 -3.78 -12.75
CA LEU A 106 -15.17 -4.10 -11.76
C LEU A 106 -15.16 -3.06 -10.62
N MET A 107 -13.96 -2.66 -10.18
CA MET A 107 -13.80 -1.77 -9.02
C MET A 107 -13.92 -0.29 -9.40
N PHE A 108 -13.39 0.07 -10.56
CA PHE A 108 -13.35 1.45 -11.07
C PHE A 108 -13.95 1.50 -12.48
N PRO A 109 -15.25 1.16 -12.66
CA PRO A 109 -15.87 1.08 -13.98
C PRO A 109 -15.84 2.41 -14.75
N ALA A 110 -15.93 3.54 -14.03
CA ALA A 110 -15.80 4.88 -14.58
C ALA A 110 -14.38 5.47 -14.46
N GLY A 111 -13.42 4.70 -13.92
CA GLY A 111 -12.12 5.19 -13.49
C GLY A 111 -12.16 5.86 -12.11
N LEU A 112 -11.07 6.56 -11.78
CA LEU A 112 -10.94 7.31 -10.53
C LEU A 112 -11.45 8.73 -10.71
N ASP A 113 -12.03 9.28 -9.65
CA ASP A 113 -12.50 10.66 -9.54
C ASP A 113 -11.97 11.31 -8.24
N GLU A 114 -12.47 12.49 -7.88
CA GLU A 114 -12.05 13.23 -6.68
C GLU A 114 -12.30 12.51 -5.35
N ARG A 115 -13.12 11.45 -5.36
CA ARG A 115 -13.44 10.68 -4.14
C ARG A 115 -12.27 9.79 -3.74
N LEU A 116 -12.24 9.46 -2.45
CA LEU A 116 -11.50 8.30 -1.96
C LEU A 116 -12.36 7.06 -2.23
N HIS A 117 -11.94 6.23 -3.19
CA HIS A 117 -12.61 4.97 -3.51
C HIS A 117 -12.18 3.91 -2.49
N TRP A 118 -12.91 3.86 -1.37
CA TRP A 118 -12.67 2.91 -0.29
C TRP A 118 -13.43 1.60 -0.51
N HIS A 119 -12.73 0.47 -0.55
CA HIS A 119 -13.36 -0.86 -0.61
C HIS A 119 -13.12 -1.65 0.68
N SER A 120 -11.88 -1.64 1.16
CA SER A 120 -11.48 -2.24 2.44
C SER A 120 -10.22 -1.57 2.95
N GLU A 121 -9.81 -1.90 4.17
CA GLU A 121 -8.50 -1.47 4.68
C GLU A 121 -7.35 -1.97 3.79
N CYS A 122 -7.47 -3.18 3.26
CA CYS A 122 -6.51 -3.74 2.31
C CYS A 122 -6.54 -3.14 0.89
N LEU A 123 -7.54 -2.31 0.54
CA LEU A 123 -7.69 -1.78 -0.81
C LEU A 123 -8.51 -0.51 -0.88
N PHE A 124 -7.86 0.56 -1.33
CA PHE A 124 -8.50 1.83 -1.66
C PHE A 124 -7.77 2.49 -2.83
N ALA A 125 -8.43 3.45 -3.49
CA ALA A 125 -7.83 4.21 -4.56
C ALA A 125 -8.22 5.69 -4.52
N ALA A 126 -7.37 6.55 -5.06
CA ALA A 126 -7.70 7.96 -5.23
C ALA A 126 -6.89 8.57 -6.37
N LEU A 127 -7.35 9.73 -6.85
CA LEU A 127 -6.50 10.62 -7.64
C LEU A 127 -5.39 11.24 -6.76
N PRO A 128 -4.26 11.69 -7.36
CA PRO A 128 -3.26 12.45 -6.64
C PRO A 128 -3.86 13.69 -5.98
N GLY A 129 -3.39 14.04 -4.78
CA GLY A 129 -3.83 15.23 -4.04
C GLY A 129 -5.18 15.09 -3.34
N ASN A 130 -5.69 13.86 -3.12
CA ASN A 130 -6.94 13.64 -2.42
C ASN A 130 -6.92 14.27 -1.00
N VAL A 131 -7.92 15.09 -0.71
CA VAL A 131 -7.99 15.92 0.52
C VAL A 131 -8.04 15.07 1.78
N LEU A 132 -8.77 13.96 1.79
CA LEU A 132 -8.88 13.09 2.97
C LEU A 132 -7.54 12.42 3.31
N LEU A 133 -6.78 12.00 2.29
CA LEU A 133 -5.43 11.48 2.50
C LEU A 133 -4.47 12.57 2.99
N ALA A 134 -4.62 13.82 2.49
CA ALA A 134 -3.82 14.94 2.96
C ALA A 134 -4.05 15.22 4.46
N GLU A 135 -5.31 15.23 4.90
CA GLU A 135 -5.70 15.40 6.30
C GLU A 135 -5.16 14.27 7.18
N ALA A 136 -5.29 13.01 6.74
CA ALA A 136 -4.78 11.85 7.47
C ALA A 136 -3.25 11.84 7.60
N LEU A 137 -2.52 12.45 6.65
CA LEU A 137 -1.06 12.54 6.69
C LEU A 137 -0.56 13.72 7.54
N ALA A 138 -1.43 14.69 7.86
CA ALA A 138 -1.07 15.88 8.63
C ALA A 138 -0.96 15.62 10.14
N THR A 139 -1.58 14.55 10.64
CA THR A 139 -1.45 14.06 12.04
C THR A 139 -0.11 13.39 12.30
#